data_AF-A0A812YZQ5-F1
#
_entry.id   AF-A0A812YZQ5-F1
#
_cell.length_a   1.000
_cell.length_b   1.000
_cell.length_c   1.000
_cell.angle_alpha   90.00
_cell.angle_beta   90.00
_cell.angle_gamma   90.00
#
_symmetry.space_group_name_H-M   'P 1'
#
loop_
_entity.id
_entity.type
_entity.pdbx_description
1 polymer ?
#
loop_
_entity_poly.entity_id
_entity_poly.type
_entity_poly.pdbx_seq_one_letter_code
_entity_poly.pdbx_strand_id
1 'polypeptide(L)'
;MELQRLADRDAGRSVCFDLLKQWISNTFHRQVQDTCPPGCAWQSLSMACRASGCHIQTGEDLETTFRTVLVQTYASFKGAQLEALLEAKLADELSFFHCARYSLERAKDYWKWYLYCLTFHSRDFSADGQCWNKYPRSTTVVARIPLDIVDLALLAKFLKAQITVSRLNQPALRLPPASPGMEAVHCLHVVVHKGLWAPVLSTLDWVSCRIDRSARVGSVVEIHDNVPSDLEGFAGLLACVNSFDEVSGCYTVCNGLHKIPLHSTQIRRVLSRSTDLIRRSTEVSHDAALGIPSRWYLPGEAPALRGIPDSSLEFQLLLQMVLGDVGRRLRNMRERLAGRPVRDEPPALEDPAALGTKEFELLRHRPPNPGEPCPSCLSLPSVEQLLKGGARIWTHCPSSVNGGLFQLNRQDFVCLVATSVREDGSLFFQAHTSTNQRLVDIPGDSLCLWMATQDFDPPMKWRNLRQFLQVWQGESLVMIERHNKWDGWGNMRRLEQEGSCVGLVALKYLVPYVWVGRLEVA
;
A
#
# COMPACT_ATOMS: atom_id res chain seq x y z
N MET A 1 8.89 20.40 -1.12
CA MET A 1 8.66 21.82 -0.80
C MET A 1 7.24 22.08 -0.29
N GLU A 2 6.20 21.54 -0.94
CA GLU A 2 4.79 21.74 -0.50
C GLU A 2 4.43 21.05 0.82
N LEU A 3 4.90 19.82 1.07
CA LEU A 3 4.70 19.13 2.36
C LEU A 3 5.30 19.89 3.55
N GLN A 4 6.41 20.60 3.33
CA GLN A 4 7.06 21.38 4.37
C GLN A 4 6.26 22.65 4.68
N ARG A 5 5.74 23.33 3.65
CA ARG A 5 4.81 24.46 3.80
C ARG A 5 3.49 24.03 4.47
N LEU A 6 3.03 22.80 4.24
CA LEU A 6 1.87 22.24 4.94
C LEU A 6 2.21 22.00 6.42
N ALA A 7 3.35 21.37 6.71
CA ALA A 7 3.77 21.03 8.07
C ALA A 7 3.99 22.25 8.98
N ASP A 8 4.30 23.43 8.42
CA ASP A 8 4.49 24.67 9.18
C ASP A 8 3.17 25.30 9.65
N ARG A 9 2.00 24.79 9.22
CA ARG A 9 0.68 25.16 9.74
C ARG A 9 0.24 24.16 10.80
N ASP A 10 -0.36 24.62 11.90
CA ASP A 10 -0.79 23.75 13.02
C ASP A 10 -1.68 22.57 12.58
N ALA A 11 -2.66 22.83 11.71
CA ALA A 11 -3.51 21.77 11.14
C ALA A 11 -2.73 20.83 10.19
N GLY A 12 -1.72 21.36 9.50
CA GLY A 12 -0.93 20.58 8.55
C GLY A 12 0.03 19.60 9.20
N ARG A 13 0.44 19.82 10.46
CA ARG A 13 1.18 18.83 11.26
C ARG A 13 0.40 17.52 11.40
N SER A 14 -0.88 17.59 11.75
CA SER A 14 -1.74 16.41 11.90
C SER A 14 -1.99 15.73 10.57
N VAL A 15 -2.26 16.50 9.50
CA VAL A 15 -2.46 15.96 8.15
C VAL A 15 -1.20 15.25 7.64
N CYS A 16 -0.02 15.86 7.77
CA CYS A 16 1.25 15.23 7.41
C CYS A 16 1.47 13.93 8.20
N PHE A 17 1.09 13.91 9.46
CA PHE A 17 1.20 12.72 10.29
C PHE A 17 0.22 11.63 9.86
N ASP A 18 -1.03 11.96 9.54
CA ASP A 18 -2.02 11.01 9.01
C ASP A 18 -1.58 10.39 7.69
N LEU A 19 -1.06 11.22 6.77
CA LEU A 19 -0.48 10.75 5.51
C LEU A 19 0.70 9.82 5.77
N LEU A 20 1.58 10.15 6.72
CA LEU A 20 2.71 9.30 7.11
C LEU A 20 2.24 7.96 7.70
N LYS A 21 1.21 7.95 8.56
CA LYS A 21 0.63 6.72 9.13
C LYS A 21 0.06 5.82 8.03
N GLN A 22 -0.76 6.38 7.14
CA GLN A 22 -1.36 5.65 6.02
C GLN A 22 -0.26 5.08 5.11
N TRP A 23 0.76 5.89 4.84
CA TRP A 23 1.87 5.51 4.00
C TRP A 23 2.73 4.39 4.61
N ILE A 24 3.11 4.48 5.89
CA ILE A 24 3.81 3.40 6.60
C ILE A 24 2.95 2.14 6.62
N SER A 25 1.64 2.29 6.83
CA SER A 25 0.73 1.14 6.86
C SER A 25 0.75 0.39 5.52
N ASN A 26 0.66 1.13 4.42
CA ASN A 26 0.69 0.58 3.07
C ASN A 26 2.04 -0.04 2.71
N THR A 27 3.15 0.64 3.06
CA THR A 27 4.50 0.26 2.65
C THR A 27 5.02 -0.95 3.42
N PHE A 28 4.82 -0.98 4.73
CA PHE A 28 5.30 -2.06 5.57
C PHE A 28 4.27 -3.19 5.73
N HIS A 29 3.09 -3.05 5.13
CA HIS A 29 1.94 -3.92 5.39
C HIS A 29 1.74 -4.11 6.89
N ARG A 30 1.77 -3.02 7.64
CA ARG A 30 1.66 -2.98 9.10
C ARG A 30 0.50 -2.08 9.48
N GLN A 31 -0.10 -2.28 10.64
CA GLN A 31 -1.14 -1.37 11.10
C GLN A 31 -0.48 -0.25 11.89
N VAL A 32 -0.60 0.99 11.43
CA VAL A 32 -0.26 2.15 12.25
C VAL A 32 -1.52 2.60 12.97
N GLN A 33 -1.55 2.44 14.30
CA GLN A 33 -2.72 2.77 15.10
C GLN A 33 -2.62 4.18 15.69
N ASP A 34 -3.78 4.77 15.96
CA ASP A 34 -3.86 6.01 16.71
C ASP A 34 -3.72 5.79 18.22
N THR A 35 -3.27 6.83 18.91
CA THR A 35 -3.17 6.86 20.37
C THR A 35 -4.24 7.77 20.96
N CYS A 36 -4.49 7.64 22.27
CA CYS A 36 -5.38 8.48 23.05
C CYS A 36 -4.64 9.03 24.30
N PRO A 37 -4.21 10.31 24.29
CA PRO A 37 -4.50 11.33 23.28
C PRO A 37 -3.71 11.11 21.96
N PRO A 38 -4.15 11.70 20.83
CA PRO A 38 -3.46 11.55 19.54
C PRO A 38 -1.99 11.97 19.62
N GLY A 39 -1.11 11.18 19.01
CA GLY A 39 0.32 11.46 18.97
C GLY A 39 1.09 11.16 20.27
N CYS A 40 0.50 10.44 21.24
CA CYS A 40 1.12 10.13 22.52
C CYS A 40 2.29 9.15 22.38
N ALA A 41 3.50 9.64 22.67
CA ALA A 41 4.73 8.85 22.56
C ALA A 41 4.76 7.62 23.48
N TRP A 42 4.41 7.82 24.75
CA TRP A 42 4.43 6.76 25.76
C TRP A 42 3.46 5.63 25.44
N GLN A 43 2.23 5.98 25.04
CA GLN A 43 1.25 4.99 24.63
C GLN A 43 1.66 4.28 23.33
N SER A 44 2.25 5.01 22.38
CA SER A 44 2.80 4.40 21.16
C SER A 44 3.84 3.34 21.49
N LEU A 45 4.79 3.64 22.37
CA LEU A 45 5.80 2.67 22.78
C LEU A 45 5.17 1.48 23.51
N SER A 46 4.24 1.72 24.44
CA SER A 46 3.53 0.66 25.17
C SER A 46 2.75 -0.27 24.23
N MET A 47 2.08 0.29 23.22
CA MET A 47 1.36 -0.49 22.20
C MET A 47 2.31 -1.31 21.33
N ALA A 48 3.41 -0.70 20.86
CA ALA A 48 4.44 -1.41 20.10
C ALA A 48 5.09 -2.54 20.92
N CYS A 49 5.33 -2.31 22.22
CA CYS A 49 5.86 -3.31 23.15
C CYS A 49 4.91 -4.50 23.29
N ARG A 50 3.60 -4.26 23.52
CA ARG A 50 2.57 -5.32 23.58
C ARG A 50 2.48 -6.11 22.28
N ALA A 51 2.49 -5.42 21.13
CA ALA A 51 2.41 -6.05 19.82
C ALA A 51 3.69 -6.79 19.41
N SER A 52 4.84 -6.48 20.00
CA SER A 52 6.06 -7.28 19.85
C SER A 52 6.12 -8.47 20.83
N GLY A 53 5.12 -8.55 21.72
CA GLY A 53 5.07 -9.26 23.01
C GLY A 53 6.40 -9.47 23.68
N CYS A 54 7.12 -8.35 23.78
CA CYS A 54 8.02 -8.11 24.87
C CYS A 54 7.19 -8.14 26.17
N HIS A 55 7.10 -9.33 26.78
CA HIS A 55 6.38 -9.53 28.03
C HIS A 55 7.24 -9.03 29.19
N ILE A 56 6.87 -7.87 29.72
CA ILE A 56 7.32 -7.48 31.05
C ILE A 56 6.36 -8.16 32.03
N GLN A 57 6.88 -8.99 32.93
CA GLN A 57 6.08 -9.75 33.91
C GLN A 57 5.43 -8.89 35.00
N THR A 58 5.36 -7.57 34.79
CA THR A 58 4.74 -6.65 35.73
C THR A 58 3.24 -6.65 35.48
N GLY A 59 2.43 -6.97 36.49
CA GLY A 59 0.97 -6.73 36.45
C GLY A 59 0.60 -5.23 36.38
N GLU A 60 1.59 -4.36 36.24
CA GLU A 60 1.47 -2.91 36.16
C GLU A 60 1.37 -2.43 34.71
N ASP A 61 0.86 -1.21 34.54
CA ASP A 61 0.83 -0.56 33.23
C ASP A 61 2.26 -0.29 32.70
N LEU A 62 2.51 -0.63 31.43
CA LEU A 62 3.83 -0.53 30.81
C LEU A 62 4.41 0.89 30.82
N GLU A 63 3.59 1.94 30.68
CA GLU A 63 4.09 3.31 30.75
C GLU A 63 4.63 3.62 32.15
N THR A 64 3.92 3.18 33.19
CA THR A 64 4.37 3.30 34.59
C THR A 64 5.72 2.60 34.78
N THR A 65 5.85 1.38 34.25
CA THR A 65 7.11 0.63 34.34
C THR A 65 8.25 1.36 33.61
N PHE A 66 8.02 1.83 32.38
CA PHE A 66 9.03 2.56 31.60
C PHE A 66 9.50 3.82 32.32
N ARG A 67 8.56 4.62 32.84
CA ARG A 67 8.85 5.84 33.59
C ARG A 67 9.61 5.55 34.86
N THR A 68 9.22 4.52 35.61
CA THR A 68 9.89 4.10 36.85
C THR A 68 11.34 3.71 36.58
N VAL A 69 11.58 2.90 35.54
CA VAL A 69 12.93 2.51 35.12
C VAL A 69 13.77 3.72 34.74
N LEU A 70 13.21 4.65 33.97
CA LEU A 70 13.92 5.87 33.57
C LEU A 70 14.26 6.74 34.78
N VAL A 71 13.30 6.99 35.69
CA VAL A 71 13.53 7.78 36.91
C VAL A 71 14.61 7.15 37.77
N GLN A 72 14.57 5.84 38.00
CA GLN A 72 15.58 5.11 38.77
C GLN A 72 16.96 5.19 38.12
N THR A 73 17.02 4.98 36.80
CA THR A 73 18.27 5.05 36.04
C THR A 73 18.86 6.45 36.09
N TYR A 74 18.04 7.47 35.83
CA TYR A 74 18.45 8.87 35.84
C TYR A 74 18.84 9.40 37.22
N ALA A 75 18.17 8.96 38.28
CA ALA A 75 18.54 9.31 39.65
C ALA A 75 19.90 8.72 40.07
N SER A 76 20.35 7.65 39.40
CA SER A 76 21.65 7.03 39.68
C SER A 76 22.83 7.80 39.07
N PHE A 77 22.60 8.59 38.02
CA PHE A 77 23.66 9.33 37.34
C PHE A 77 24.10 10.56 38.15
N LYS A 78 25.42 10.75 38.27
CA LYS A 78 26.04 11.84 39.04
C LYS A 78 27.24 12.41 38.30
N GLY A 79 27.61 13.65 38.63
CA GLY A 79 28.79 14.33 38.09
C GLY A 79 28.82 14.31 36.57
N ALA A 80 29.95 13.88 36.00
CA ALA A 80 30.16 13.83 34.55
C ALA A 80 29.13 12.98 33.78
N GLN A 81 28.58 11.91 34.38
CA GLN A 81 27.57 11.08 33.72
C GLN A 81 26.25 11.83 33.52
N LEU A 82 25.86 12.62 34.54
CA LEU A 82 24.67 13.45 34.46
C LEU A 82 24.86 14.58 33.44
N GLU A 83 26.05 15.18 33.40
CA GLU A 83 26.38 16.21 32.41
C GLU A 83 26.27 15.68 30.98
N ALA A 84 26.90 14.55 30.69
CA ALA A 84 26.81 13.91 29.37
C ALA A 84 25.35 13.54 29.00
N LEU A 85 24.56 13.09 29.99
CA LEU A 85 23.14 12.81 29.77
C LEU A 85 22.35 14.08 29.40
N LEU A 86 22.56 15.16 30.14
CA LEU A 86 21.86 16.43 29.92
C LEU A 86 22.25 17.05 28.58
N GLU A 87 23.52 16.98 28.19
CA GLU A 87 23.99 17.40 26.87
C GLU A 87 23.31 16.59 25.76
N ALA A 88 23.22 15.27 25.92
CA ALA A 88 22.51 14.41 24.97
C ALA A 88 21.02 14.77 24.87
N LYS A 89 20.35 15.08 25.99
CA LYS A 89 18.96 15.55 25.99
C LYS A 89 18.80 16.94 25.36
N LEU A 90 19.73 17.87 25.59
CA LEU A 90 19.70 19.19 24.97
C LEU A 90 19.92 19.14 23.45
N ALA A 91 20.69 18.16 22.97
CA ALA A 91 20.94 17.94 21.55
C ALA A 91 19.74 17.30 20.82
N ASP A 92 18.85 16.60 21.52
CA ASP A 92 17.69 15.95 20.91
C ASP A 92 16.49 16.89 20.78
N GLU A 93 16.06 17.13 19.54
CA GLU A 93 14.92 18.00 19.18
C GLU A 93 13.59 17.58 19.85
N LEU A 94 13.45 16.31 20.23
CA LEU A 94 12.25 15.80 20.89
C LEU A 94 12.28 15.95 22.43
N SER A 95 13.43 16.30 23.00
CA SER A 95 13.56 16.43 24.44
C SER A 95 12.86 17.66 24.98
N PHE A 96 12.36 17.55 26.21
CA PHE A 96 11.79 18.66 26.95
C PHE A 96 12.78 19.84 27.05
N PHE A 97 14.05 19.57 27.37
CA PHE A 97 15.04 20.63 27.58
C PHE A 97 15.37 21.39 26.29
N HIS A 98 15.43 20.67 25.17
CA HIS A 98 15.58 21.28 23.86
C HIS A 98 14.37 22.16 23.51
N CYS A 99 13.16 21.63 23.65
CA CYS A 99 11.92 22.36 23.39
C CYS A 99 11.80 23.63 24.24
N ALA A 100 12.22 23.55 25.51
CA ALA A 100 12.22 24.67 26.45
C ALA A 100 13.41 25.64 26.27
N ARG A 101 14.35 25.33 25.36
CA ARG A 101 15.58 26.09 25.08
C ARG A 101 16.42 26.36 26.34
N TYR A 102 16.58 25.33 27.16
CA TYR A 102 17.40 25.43 28.38
C TYR A 102 18.89 25.44 28.04
N SER A 103 19.70 26.07 28.89
CA SER A 103 21.14 25.84 28.93
C SER A 103 21.45 24.60 29.77
N LEU A 104 22.69 24.11 29.70
CA LEU A 104 23.13 22.98 30.53
C LEU A 104 22.95 23.26 32.03
N GLU A 105 23.25 24.48 32.48
CA GLU A 105 23.10 24.92 33.87
C GLU A 105 21.63 24.91 34.29
N ARG A 106 20.75 25.48 33.46
CA ARG A 106 19.31 25.44 33.72
C ARG A 106 18.77 24.01 33.72
N ALA A 107 19.25 23.15 32.82
CA ALA A 107 18.84 21.75 32.79
C ALA A 107 19.24 21.02 34.10
N LYS A 108 20.43 21.32 34.66
CA LYS A 108 20.87 20.81 35.98
C LYS A 108 19.96 21.29 37.10
N ASP A 109 19.66 22.59 37.14
CA ASP A 109 18.83 23.19 38.18
C ASP A 109 17.41 22.57 38.21
N TYR A 110 16.87 22.27 37.03
CA TYR A 110 15.53 21.70 36.87
C TYR A 110 15.51 20.17 36.81
N TRP A 111 16.64 19.48 36.96
CA TRP A 111 16.72 18.03 36.79
C TRP A 111 15.83 17.28 37.79
N LYS A 112 15.83 17.67 39.07
CA LYS A 112 14.97 17.06 40.10
C LYS A 112 13.49 17.23 39.78
N TRP A 113 13.10 18.40 39.27
CA TRP A 113 11.73 18.69 38.86
C TRP A 113 11.34 17.89 37.61
N TYR A 114 12.26 17.74 36.65
CA TYR A 114 12.07 16.89 35.47
C TYR A 114 11.82 15.43 35.87
N LEU A 115 12.63 14.88 36.78
CA LEU A 115 12.42 13.51 37.30
C LEU A 115 11.10 13.36 38.03
N TYR A 116 10.70 14.36 38.81
CA TYR A 116 9.38 14.39 39.44
C TYR A 116 8.26 14.37 38.39
N CYS A 117 8.32 15.22 37.37
CA CYS A 117 7.34 15.27 36.30
C CYS A 117 7.29 13.98 35.46
N LEU A 118 8.41 13.25 35.34
CA LEU A 118 8.48 11.99 34.63
C LEU A 118 7.66 10.87 35.31
N THR A 119 7.33 11.00 36.61
CA THR A 119 6.52 10.02 37.35
C THR A 119 5.03 10.02 37.01
N PHE A 120 4.52 11.06 36.32
CA PHE A 120 3.10 11.19 36.01
C PHE A 120 2.77 10.52 34.67
N HIS A 121 1.59 9.89 34.60
CA HIS A 121 1.16 9.18 33.39
C HIS A 121 0.62 10.16 32.36
N SER A 122 0.88 9.92 31.07
CA SER A 122 0.40 10.76 29.97
C SER A 122 -1.12 10.95 29.95
N ARG A 123 -1.89 9.98 30.43
CA ARG A 123 -3.36 10.04 30.50
C ARG A 123 -3.89 10.98 31.59
N ASP A 124 -3.03 11.35 32.54
CA ASP A 124 -3.40 12.27 33.61
C ASP A 124 -3.46 13.73 33.11
N PHE A 125 -3.01 13.99 31.88
CA PHE A 125 -3.02 15.31 31.25
C PHE A 125 -4.15 15.41 30.22
N SER A 126 -4.58 16.64 29.94
CA SER A 126 -5.50 16.96 28.85
C SER A 126 -4.91 16.59 27.48
N ALA A 127 -5.76 16.53 26.45
CA ALA A 127 -5.34 16.12 25.10
C ALA A 127 -4.26 17.04 24.50
N ASP A 128 -4.33 18.33 24.79
CA ASP A 128 -3.32 19.34 24.43
C ASP A 128 -2.07 19.30 25.33
N GLY A 129 -2.08 18.49 26.39
CA GLY A 129 -0.99 18.35 27.36
C GLY A 129 -0.79 19.58 28.26
N GLN A 130 -1.69 20.57 28.21
CA GLN A 130 -1.52 21.84 28.92
C GLN A 130 -1.99 21.79 30.37
N CYS A 131 -2.99 20.94 30.67
CA CYS A 131 -3.63 20.89 31.97
C CYS A 131 -3.49 19.50 32.59
N TRP A 132 -3.14 19.45 33.87
CA TRP A 132 -3.18 18.21 34.65
C TRP A 132 -4.62 17.97 35.12
N ASN A 133 -5.26 16.91 34.65
CA ASN A 133 -6.70 16.64 34.85
C ASN A 133 -7.06 16.50 36.33
N LYS A 134 -6.13 16.00 37.16
CA LYS A 134 -6.37 15.75 38.59
C LYS A 134 -6.43 17.05 39.41
N TYR A 135 -5.72 18.10 38.99
CA TYR A 135 -5.68 19.37 39.70
C TYR A 135 -5.63 20.57 38.74
N PRO A 136 -6.74 20.88 38.05
CA PRO A 136 -6.78 21.94 37.04
C PRO A 136 -6.54 23.36 37.57
N ARG A 137 -6.48 23.54 38.91
CA ARG A 137 -6.26 24.83 39.59
C ARG A 137 -5.08 24.82 40.57
N SER A 138 -4.27 23.76 40.59
CA SER A 138 -3.13 23.70 41.50
C SER A 138 -2.01 24.62 41.03
N THR A 139 -1.33 25.27 41.98
CA THR A 139 -0.10 26.03 41.77
C THR A 139 1.12 25.13 41.53
N THR A 140 1.00 23.82 41.74
CA THR A 140 2.06 22.86 41.39
C THR A 140 2.21 22.76 39.87
N VAL A 141 3.30 23.31 39.36
CA VAL A 141 3.66 23.23 37.94
C VAL A 141 4.13 21.81 37.63
N VAL A 142 3.21 20.93 37.24
CA VAL A 142 3.53 19.59 36.72
C VAL A 142 3.45 19.66 35.20
N ALA A 143 4.49 19.19 34.52
CA ALA A 143 4.56 19.17 33.06
C ALA A 143 4.46 17.74 32.52
N ARG A 144 3.79 17.58 31.37
CA ARG A 144 3.81 16.33 30.61
C ARG A 144 5.17 16.18 29.94
N ILE A 145 5.98 15.25 30.43
CA ILE A 145 7.32 15.01 29.87
C ILE A 145 7.20 14.19 28.58
N PRO A 146 7.66 14.71 27.42
CA PRO A 146 7.71 13.96 26.17
C PRO A 146 8.73 12.82 26.28
N LEU A 147 8.52 11.78 25.47
CA LEU A 147 9.51 10.73 25.28
C LEU A 147 10.52 11.18 24.23
N ASP A 148 11.80 11.11 24.54
CA ASP A 148 12.88 11.49 23.63
C ASP A 148 13.77 10.29 23.25
N ILE A 149 14.72 10.48 22.34
CA ILE A 149 15.60 9.42 21.84
C ILE A 149 16.52 8.89 22.94
N VAL A 150 16.93 9.75 23.87
CA VAL A 150 17.76 9.36 25.01
C VAL A 150 16.98 8.41 25.92
N ASP A 151 15.70 8.71 26.17
CA ASP A 151 14.79 7.81 26.89
C ASP A 151 14.64 6.47 26.16
N LEU A 152 14.41 6.50 24.84
CA LEU A 152 14.27 5.29 24.03
C LEU A 152 15.55 4.43 24.04
N ALA A 153 16.73 5.05 24.04
CA ALA A 153 17.99 4.30 24.08
C ALA A 153 18.13 3.53 25.40
N LEU A 154 17.74 4.13 26.54
CA LEU A 154 17.73 3.44 27.83
C LEU A 154 16.64 2.36 27.89
N LEU A 155 15.46 2.63 27.34
CA LEU A 155 14.38 1.65 27.28
C LEU A 155 14.73 0.47 26.36
N ALA A 156 15.40 0.68 25.23
CA ALA A 156 15.88 -0.40 24.37
C ALA A 156 16.81 -1.36 25.12
N LYS A 157 17.68 -0.82 25.98
CA LYS A 157 18.56 -1.60 26.87
C LYS A 157 17.77 -2.39 27.91
N PHE A 158 16.85 -1.72 28.59
CA PHE A 158 15.99 -2.34 29.61
C PHE A 158 15.13 -3.47 29.04
N LEU A 159 14.50 -3.23 27.88
CA LEU A 159 13.63 -4.18 27.19
C LEU A 159 14.39 -5.32 26.50
N LYS A 160 15.73 -5.20 26.37
CA LYS A 160 16.55 -6.08 25.54
C LYS A 160 15.97 -6.24 24.13
N ALA A 161 15.48 -5.12 23.59
CA ALA A 161 14.75 -5.07 22.34
C ALA A 161 15.31 -3.98 21.44
N GLN A 162 15.25 -4.20 20.12
CA GLN A 162 15.57 -3.15 19.16
C GLN A 162 14.37 -2.21 19.05
N ILE A 163 14.59 -0.91 19.23
CA ILE A 163 13.57 0.11 18.97
C ILE A 163 13.91 0.81 17.66
N THR A 164 13.01 0.72 16.69
CA THR A 164 13.14 1.41 15.40
C THR A 164 12.22 2.63 15.40
N VAL A 165 12.79 3.80 15.17
CA VAL A 165 12.08 5.08 15.09
C VAL A 165 12.13 5.58 13.64
N SER A 166 11.00 5.54 12.95
CA SER A 166 10.88 6.10 11.60
C SER A 166 10.48 7.57 11.67
N ARG A 167 11.19 8.40 10.91
CA ARG A 167 11.00 9.85 10.81
C ARG A 167 10.86 10.24 9.35
N LEU A 168 10.06 11.26 9.09
CA LEU A 168 9.97 11.84 7.75
C LEU A 168 11.28 12.59 7.42
N ASN A 169 11.82 12.38 6.23
CA ASN A 169 13.05 12.98 5.70
C ASN A 169 14.32 12.66 6.48
N GLN A 170 14.33 11.59 7.27
CA GLN A 170 15.47 11.20 8.07
C GLN A 170 15.70 9.68 8.02
N PRO A 171 16.96 9.22 8.16
CA PRO A 171 17.27 7.81 8.33
C PRO A 171 16.52 7.23 9.52
N ALA A 172 15.97 6.03 9.35
CA ALA A 172 15.32 5.34 10.46
C ALA A 172 16.35 5.07 11.56
N LEU A 173 16.10 5.62 12.74
CA LEU A 173 16.98 5.43 13.88
C LEU A 173 16.73 4.04 14.48
N ARG A 174 17.78 3.23 14.54
CA ARG A 174 17.74 1.90 15.15
C ARG A 174 18.52 1.92 16.44
N LEU A 175 17.82 1.77 17.56
CA LEU A 175 18.40 1.73 18.89
C LEU A 175 18.63 0.25 19.26
N PRO A 176 19.88 -0.22 19.30
CA PRO A 176 20.18 -1.63 19.57
C PRO A 176 19.95 -1.98 21.05
N PRO A 177 19.77 -3.27 21.37
CA PRO A 177 19.86 -3.74 22.75
C PRO A 177 21.27 -3.51 23.31
N ALA A 178 21.42 -3.43 24.64
CA ALA A 178 22.62 -2.96 25.34
C ALA A 178 23.93 -3.67 25.00
N SER A 179 23.86 -4.95 24.61
CA SER A 179 25.04 -5.80 24.52
C SER A 179 25.41 -6.06 23.05
N PRO A 180 26.58 -5.61 22.58
CA PRO A 180 27.07 -6.00 21.26
C PRO A 180 27.16 -7.53 21.19
N GLY A 181 26.52 -8.12 20.17
CA GLY A 181 26.44 -9.57 19.99
C GLY A 181 25.18 -10.26 20.55
N MET A 182 24.30 -9.56 21.30
CA MET A 182 22.97 -10.09 21.58
C MET A 182 22.01 -9.76 20.44
N GLU A 183 21.50 -10.80 19.78
CA GLU A 183 20.37 -10.64 18.87
C GLU A 183 19.15 -10.12 19.63
N ALA A 184 18.52 -9.07 19.11
CA ALA A 184 17.34 -8.50 19.72
C ALA A 184 16.19 -9.52 19.67
N VAL A 185 15.71 -9.95 20.84
CA VAL A 185 14.61 -10.93 20.95
C VAL A 185 13.31 -10.33 20.43
N HIS A 186 13.14 -9.01 20.59
CA HIS A 186 11.97 -8.25 20.18
C HIS A 186 12.37 -7.04 19.35
N CYS A 187 11.51 -6.64 18.42
CA CYS A 187 11.65 -5.43 17.62
C CYS A 187 10.39 -4.58 17.77
N LEU A 188 10.56 -3.40 18.35
CA LEU A 188 9.51 -2.40 18.51
C LEU A 188 9.68 -1.36 17.40
N HIS A 189 8.57 -0.96 16.77
CA HIS A 189 8.60 0.02 15.70
C HIS A 189 7.59 1.13 16.00
N VAL A 190 8.08 2.36 16.01
CA VAL A 190 7.29 3.57 16.18
C VAL A 190 7.62 4.56 15.06
N VAL A 191 6.65 5.39 14.71
CA VAL A 191 6.83 6.53 13.81
C VAL A 191 6.67 7.83 14.58
N VAL A 192 7.50 8.83 14.25
CA VAL A 192 7.40 10.17 14.83
C VAL A 192 7.45 11.26 13.76
N HIS A 193 6.55 12.23 13.87
CA HIS A 193 6.54 13.44 13.06
C HIS A 193 6.22 14.67 13.92
N LYS A 194 7.17 15.60 14.02
CA LYS A 194 7.01 16.87 14.75
C LYS A 194 6.54 16.71 16.19
N GLY A 195 6.85 15.59 16.85
CA GLY A 195 6.41 15.28 18.22
C GLY A 195 5.06 14.54 18.33
N LEU A 196 4.40 14.21 17.22
CA LEU A 196 3.32 13.21 17.19
C LEU A 196 3.92 11.83 16.97
N TRP A 197 3.44 10.85 17.73
CA TRP A 197 3.92 9.48 17.69
C TRP A 197 2.79 8.50 17.41
N ALA A 198 3.11 7.43 16.68
CA ALA A 198 2.21 6.31 16.50
C ALA A 198 2.99 4.99 16.54
N PRO A 199 2.39 3.92 17.10
CA PRO A 199 2.95 2.59 17.01
C PRO A 199 2.76 2.02 15.60
N VAL A 200 3.78 1.31 15.12
CA VAL A 200 3.70 0.48 13.91
C VAL A 200 3.57 -0.96 14.34
N LEU A 201 2.34 -1.47 14.32
CA LEU A 201 1.99 -2.82 14.77
C LEU A 201 2.11 -3.82 13.63
N SER A 202 2.51 -5.06 13.92
CA SER A 202 2.42 -6.13 12.93
C SER A 202 0.95 -6.34 12.54
N THR A 203 0.68 -6.52 11.24
CA THR A 203 -0.68 -6.78 10.68
C THR A 203 -1.29 -8.11 11.12
N LEU A 204 -0.49 -8.97 11.75
CA LEU A 204 -0.87 -10.30 12.16
C LEU A 204 -0.44 -10.46 13.60
N ASP A 205 -1.30 -11.11 14.37
CA ASP A 205 -0.98 -11.72 15.66
C ASP A 205 0.38 -12.42 15.56
N TRP A 206 1.42 -11.72 15.97
CA TRP A 206 2.76 -12.29 16.04
C TRP A 206 2.79 -13.44 17.07
N VAL A 207 1.82 -13.46 18.00
CA VAL A 207 1.51 -14.60 18.90
C VAL A 207 1.08 -15.83 18.09
N SER A 208 0.27 -15.65 17.05
CA SER A 208 -0.05 -16.71 16.08
C SER A 208 1.16 -17.08 15.23
N CYS A 209 2.10 -16.16 14.97
CA CYS A 209 3.33 -16.45 14.19
C CYS A 209 4.44 -17.19 14.97
N ARG A 210 4.35 -17.33 16.30
CA ARG A 210 5.16 -18.34 17.01
C ARG A 210 4.64 -19.77 16.79
N ILE A 211 3.35 -19.90 16.52
CA ILE A 211 2.68 -21.17 16.23
C ILE A 211 2.71 -21.45 14.72
N ASP A 212 2.70 -20.41 13.89
CA ASP A 212 2.75 -20.56 12.45
C ASP A 212 4.20 -20.69 11.97
N ARG A 213 4.83 -21.80 12.36
CA ARG A 213 6.11 -22.25 11.81
C ARG A 213 6.03 -22.44 10.29
N SER A 214 4.80 -22.51 9.75
CA SER A 214 4.52 -22.48 8.32
C SER A 214 4.64 -21.08 7.69
N ALA A 215 4.64 -19.99 8.46
CA ALA A 215 4.70 -18.62 7.94
C ALA A 215 6.04 -18.24 7.28
N ARG A 216 7.10 -19.06 7.47
CA ARG A 216 8.36 -18.92 6.74
C ARG A 216 8.38 -19.72 5.44
N VAL A 217 7.44 -20.62 5.20
CA VAL A 217 7.37 -21.41 3.96
C VAL A 217 7.18 -20.48 2.76
N GLY A 218 8.08 -20.62 1.80
CA GLY A 218 8.33 -19.83 0.57
C GLY A 218 9.18 -18.57 0.77
N SER A 219 9.75 -18.36 1.96
CA SER A 219 10.66 -17.23 2.22
C SER A 219 12.05 -17.51 1.69
N VAL A 220 12.74 -16.49 1.17
CA VAL A 220 14.17 -16.55 0.85
C VAL A 220 14.96 -16.20 2.10
N VAL A 221 15.88 -17.09 2.47
CA VAL A 221 16.68 -17.01 3.68
C VAL A 221 18.16 -17.12 3.34
N GLU A 222 19.02 -16.48 4.13
CA GLU A 222 20.46 -16.70 4.08
C GLU A 222 20.84 -17.74 5.13
N ILE A 223 21.60 -18.75 4.74
CA ILE A 223 22.06 -19.84 5.61
C ILE A 223 23.19 -19.33 6.49
N HIS A 224 23.12 -19.60 7.80
CA HIS A 224 24.14 -19.19 8.76
C HIS A 224 25.42 -20.01 8.62
N ASP A 225 26.56 -19.43 8.98
CA ASP A 225 27.87 -20.10 9.02
C ASP A 225 27.97 -21.19 10.10
N ASN A 226 26.92 -21.42 10.88
CA ASN A 226 26.85 -22.40 11.98
C ASN A 226 26.02 -23.62 11.56
N VAL A 227 26.23 -24.08 10.32
CA VAL A 227 25.67 -25.32 9.81
C VAL A 227 26.65 -26.48 10.07
N PRO A 228 26.18 -27.73 10.17
CA PRO A 228 27.03 -28.91 10.32
C PRO A 228 28.09 -28.97 9.20
N SER A 229 29.23 -29.61 9.46
CA SER A 229 30.36 -29.64 8.52
C SER A 229 29.99 -30.15 7.12
N ASP A 230 29.06 -31.09 7.03
CA ASP A 230 28.57 -31.63 5.75
C ASP A 230 27.78 -30.59 4.92
N LEU A 231 27.39 -29.47 5.53
CA LEU A 231 26.64 -28.36 4.94
C LEU A 231 27.42 -27.04 4.89
N GLU A 232 28.70 -27.01 5.29
CA GLU A 232 29.53 -25.80 5.27
C GLU A 232 29.61 -25.16 3.88
N GLY A 233 29.55 -25.95 2.80
CA GLY A 233 29.48 -25.46 1.43
C GLY A 233 28.25 -24.60 1.10
N PHE A 234 27.24 -24.59 1.98
CA PHE A 234 26.02 -23.79 1.86
C PHE A 234 25.99 -22.58 2.80
N ALA A 235 26.97 -22.42 3.69
CA ALA A 235 27.07 -21.27 4.58
C ALA A 235 27.12 -19.94 3.79
N GLY A 236 26.34 -18.94 4.23
CA GLY A 236 26.22 -17.65 3.56
C GLY A 236 25.45 -17.66 2.23
N LEU A 237 25.04 -18.83 1.73
CA LEU A 237 24.24 -18.93 0.52
C LEU A 237 22.76 -18.67 0.79
N LEU A 238 22.04 -18.32 -0.27
CA LEU A 238 20.60 -18.09 -0.22
C LEU A 238 19.85 -19.38 -0.50
N ALA A 239 18.78 -19.62 0.25
CA ALA A 239 17.91 -20.76 0.06
C ALA A 239 16.44 -20.35 0.20
N CYS A 240 15.55 -21.06 -0.48
CA CYS A 240 14.11 -20.87 -0.35
C CYS A 240 13.56 -21.90 0.64
N VAL A 241 12.85 -21.46 1.67
CA VAL A 241 12.18 -22.35 2.62
C VAL A 241 11.03 -23.05 1.89
N ASN A 242 11.10 -24.36 1.65
CA ASN A 242 10.09 -25.08 0.88
C ASN A 242 8.98 -25.69 1.75
N SER A 243 9.34 -26.19 2.92
CA SER A 243 8.39 -26.76 3.87
C SER A 243 8.94 -26.68 5.28
N PHE A 244 8.07 -26.85 6.26
CA PHE A 244 8.44 -27.01 7.66
C PHE A 244 8.01 -28.41 8.10
N ASP A 245 8.94 -29.21 8.62
CA ASP A 245 8.65 -30.51 9.22
C ASP A 245 8.46 -30.34 10.72
N GLU A 246 7.23 -30.56 11.17
CA GLU A 246 6.86 -30.41 12.57
C GLU A 246 7.54 -31.44 13.48
N VAL A 247 7.82 -32.64 12.97
CA VAL A 247 8.35 -33.75 13.76
C VAL A 247 9.82 -33.50 14.10
N SER A 248 10.62 -33.08 13.10
CA SER A 248 12.03 -32.75 13.29
C SER A 248 12.27 -31.31 13.74
N GLY A 249 11.26 -30.44 13.67
CA GLY A 249 11.40 -29.02 13.99
C GLY A 249 12.32 -28.26 13.03
N CYS A 250 12.45 -28.75 11.79
CA CYS A 250 13.34 -28.22 10.77
C CYS A 250 12.59 -27.63 9.58
N TYR A 251 13.15 -26.57 9.01
CA TYR A 251 12.78 -26.08 7.69
C TYR A 251 13.51 -26.91 6.64
N THR A 252 12.79 -27.44 5.67
CA THR A 252 13.44 -27.93 4.45
C THR A 252 13.65 -26.73 3.54
N VAL A 253 14.90 -26.30 3.36
CA VAL A 253 15.25 -25.22 2.43
C VAL A 253 15.83 -25.79 1.15
N CYS A 254 15.56 -25.14 0.03
CA CYS A 254 16.09 -25.50 -1.27
C CYS A 254 17.13 -24.46 -1.71
N ASN A 255 18.35 -24.92 -1.98
CA ASN A 255 19.37 -24.15 -2.69
C ASN A 255 19.70 -24.90 -3.99
N GLY A 256 19.18 -24.40 -5.12
CA GLY A 256 19.20 -25.14 -6.39
C GLY A 256 18.44 -26.46 -6.27
N LEU A 257 19.14 -27.58 -6.49
CA LEU A 257 18.57 -28.94 -6.39
C LEU A 257 18.74 -29.56 -4.99
N HIS A 258 19.50 -28.93 -4.12
CA HIS A 258 19.79 -29.45 -2.79
C HIS A 258 18.65 -29.10 -1.83
N LYS A 259 18.05 -30.12 -1.22
CA LYS A 259 17.12 -29.98 -0.10
C LYS A 259 17.89 -30.15 1.19
N ILE A 260 17.93 -29.10 1.99
CA ILE A 260 18.74 -29.02 3.19
C ILE A 260 17.80 -28.82 4.38
N PRO A 261 17.78 -29.74 5.36
CA PRO A 261 17.08 -29.51 6.60
C PRO A 261 17.87 -28.50 7.44
N LEU A 262 17.24 -27.37 7.79
CA LEU A 262 17.81 -26.33 8.63
C LEU A 262 16.90 -26.04 9.83
N HIS A 263 17.50 -25.96 11.01
CA HIS A 263 16.84 -25.38 12.17
C HIS A 263 16.69 -23.87 12.03
N SER A 264 15.76 -23.28 12.79
CA SER A 264 15.54 -21.82 12.80
C SER A 264 16.78 -21.02 13.18
N THR A 265 17.67 -21.59 13.99
CA THR A 265 18.94 -21.02 14.44
C THR A 265 20.03 -21.04 13.37
N GLN A 266 19.86 -21.87 12.33
CA GLN A 266 20.79 -21.98 11.20
C GLN A 266 20.40 -21.07 10.04
N ILE A 267 19.37 -20.25 10.21
CA ILE A 267 18.94 -19.21 9.28
C ILE A 267 19.49 -17.88 9.79
N ARG A 268 20.49 -17.32 9.10
CA ARG A 268 21.13 -16.05 9.49
C ARG A 268 20.17 -14.88 9.43
N ARG A 269 19.39 -14.80 8.35
CA ARG A 269 18.36 -13.78 8.17
C ARG A 269 17.36 -14.21 7.12
N VAL A 270 16.14 -13.67 7.22
CA VAL A 270 15.11 -13.78 6.19
C VAL A 270 15.24 -12.56 5.29
N LEU A 271 15.55 -12.78 4.02
CA LEU A 271 15.75 -11.72 3.02
C LEU A 271 14.43 -11.32 2.35
N SER A 272 13.52 -12.27 2.19
CA SER A 272 12.19 -12.04 1.60
C SER A 272 11.22 -13.07 2.16
N ARG A 273 9.98 -12.69 2.50
CA ARG A 273 8.97 -13.67 2.95
C ARG A 273 8.07 -14.10 1.81
N SER A 274 7.65 -15.36 1.87
CA SER A 274 6.63 -15.83 0.94
C SER A 274 5.34 -15.05 1.06
N THR A 275 4.97 -14.51 2.23
CA THR A 275 3.77 -13.67 2.31
C THR A 275 3.93 -12.32 1.60
N ASP A 276 5.16 -11.86 1.38
CA ASP A 276 5.48 -10.75 0.47
C ASP A 276 5.43 -11.22 -1.01
N LEU A 277 5.58 -12.53 -1.25
CA LEU A 277 5.64 -13.17 -2.57
C LEU A 277 4.39 -13.95 -2.99
N ILE A 278 3.46 -14.36 -2.11
CA ILE A 278 2.20 -15.07 -2.41
C ILE A 278 1.13 -14.04 -2.81
N ARG A 279 1.36 -12.76 -2.50
CA ARG A 279 0.77 -11.64 -3.25
C ARG A 279 1.52 -11.25 -4.52
N ARG A 280 2.70 -11.84 -4.81
CA ARG A 280 3.53 -11.54 -5.98
C ARG A 280 3.89 -12.77 -6.84
N SER A 281 3.20 -13.90 -6.68
CA SER A 281 3.43 -15.15 -7.43
C SER A 281 2.12 -15.87 -7.77
N THR A 282 1.27 -15.20 -8.55
CA THR A 282 0.73 -15.87 -9.75
C THR A 282 1.70 -15.78 -10.92
N GLU A 283 2.91 -15.24 -10.73
CA GLU A 283 3.81 -14.95 -11.83
C GLU A 283 5.28 -15.25 -11.51
N VAL A 284 5.78 -16.24 -12.24
CA VAL A 284 7.16 -16.44 -12.71
C VAL A 284 8.13 -17.21 -11.79
N SER A 285 8.17 -18.53 -12.02
CA SER A 285 9.41 -19.30 -12.05
C SER A 285 9.91 -19.38 -13.48
N HIS A 286 11.07 -18.78 -13.77
CA HIS A 286 12.15 -19.31 -14.63
C HIS A 286 13.12 -18.16 -14.98
N ASP A 287 14.33 -18.22 -14.40
CA ASP A 287 15.61 -18.25 -15.14
C ASP A 287 16.79 -17.81 -14.28
N ALA A 288 17.47 -18.78 -13.67
CA ALA A 288 18.79 -18.64 -13.07
C ALA A 288 19.88 -19.21 -14.01
N ALA A 289 19.82 -18.88 -15.31
CA ALA A 289 20.67 -19.50 -16.34
C ALA A 289 21.76 -18.59 -16.95
N LEU A 290 21.96 -17.33 -16.52
CA LEU A 290 22.70 -16.35 -17.35
C LEU A 290 23.95 -15.66 -16.77
N GLY A 291 24.54 -16.09 -15.65
CA GLY A 291 25.94 -15.78 -15.30
C GLY A 291 26.49 -14.37 -15.60
N ILE A 292 25.94 -13.32 -14.97
CA ILE A 292 26.42 -11.93 -15.16
C ILE A 292 27.26 -11.46 -13.96
N PRO A 293 28.44 -10.83 -14.15
CA PRO A 293 29.37 -10.49 -13.07
C PRO A 293 28.91 -9.28 -12.26
N SER A 294 29.09 -9.38 -10.94
CA SER A 294 28.85 -8.35 -9.94
C SER A 294 29.84 -7.18 -10.07
N ARG A 295 29.35 -6.03 -10.57
CA ARG A 295 30.16 -4.81 -10.66
C ARG A 295 29.33 -3.53 -10.47
N TRP A 296 28.64 -3.36 -9.34
CA TRP A 296 28.01 -2.06 -9.03
C TRP A 296 28.12 -1.65 -7.54
N TYR A 297 29.01 -0.66 -7.32
CA TYR A 297 29.07 0.50 -6.40
C TYR A 297 28.85 0.40 -4.88
N LEU A 298 29.65 1.21 -4.16
CA LEU A 298 29.58 1.48 -2.71
C LEU A 298 28.35 2.36 -2.36
N PRO A 299 27.86 2.30 -1.10
CA PRO A 299 26.69 3.08 -0.65
C PRO A 299 26.91 4.60 -0.76
N GLY A 300 25.90 5.35 -1.21
CA GLY A 300 25.90 6.82 -1.25
C GLY A 300 26.41 7.50 -2.55
N GLU A 301 26.82 6.75 -3.57
CA GLU A 301 27.41 7.34 -4.80
C GLU A 301 26.46 7.48 -6.00
N ALA A 302 25.16 7.24 -5.85
CA ALA A 302 24.21 7.51 -6.93
C ALA A 302 24.13 9.03 -7.21
N PRO A 303 24.67 9.55 -8.33
CA PRO A 303 24.82 11.00 -8.52
C PRO A 303 23.48 11.75 -8.53
N ALA A 304 22.41 11.06 -8.95
CA ALA A 304 21.04 11.59 -9.02
C ALA A 304 20.33 11.68 -7.65
N LEU A 305 20.86 11.03 -6.61
CA LEU A 305 20.26 10.98 -5.27
C LEU A 305 21.16 11.62 -4.19
N ARG A 306 22.16 12.41 -4.60
CA ARG A 306 23.05 13.12 -3.67
C ARG A 306 22.24 13.91 -2.63
N GLY A 307 22.44 13.58 -1.35
CA GLY A 307 21.80 14.24 -0.21
C GLY A 307 20.67 13.46 0.46
N ILE A 308 20.20 12.35 -0.12
CA ILE A 308 19.23 11.45 0.53
C ILE A 308 19.98 10.25 1.09
N PRO A 309 20.03 10.02 2.42
CA PRO A 309 20.73 8.88 2.99
C PRO A 309 20.12 7.56 2.50
N ASP A 310 20.95 6.56 2.16
CA ASP A 310 20.49 5.24 1.69
C ASP A 310 19.56 4.53 2.70
N SER A 311 19.68 4.87 3.98
CA SER A 311 18.84 4.37 5.07
C SER A 311 17.63 5.25 5.40
N SER A 312 17.45 6.36 4.68
CA SER A 312 16.28 7.24 4.79
C SER A 312 15.06 6.60 4.18
N LEU A 313 13.92 7.00 4.72
CA LEU A 313 12.62 6.53 4.26
C LEU A 313 12.40 6.87 2.78
N GLU A 314 12.83 8.06 2.38
CA GLU A 314 12.75 8.64 1.04
C GLU A 314 13.65 7.89 0.06
N PHE A 315 14.84 7.46 0.50
CA PHE A 315 15.69 6.61 -0.34
C PHE A 315 15.06 5.24 -0.52
N GLN A 316 14.60 4.60 0.56
CA GLN A 316 13.93 3.30 0.46
C GLN A 316 12.68 3.39 -0.43
N LEU A 317 11.97 4.53 -0.35
CA LEU A 317 10.87 4.91 -1.23
C LEU A 317 11.27 5.02 -2.69
N LEU A 318 12.24 5.87 -2.99
CA LEU A 318 12.74 6.11 -4.34
C LEU A 318 13.33 4.83 -4.91
N LEU A 319 14.04 4.05 -4.12
CA LEU A 319 14.55 2.75 -4.50
C LEU A 319 13.39 1.80 -4.82
N GLN A 320 12.33 1.72 -4.02
CA GLN A 320 11.16 0.89 -4.35
C GLN A 320 10.45 1.37 -5.62
N MET A 321 10.33 2.68 -5.83
CA MET A 321 9.76 3.25 -7.05
C MET A 321 10.63 2.96 -8.27
N VAL A 322 11.94 3.15 -8.16
CA VAL A 322 12.92 2.87 -9.21
C VAL A 322 12.98 1.37 -9.48
N LEU A 323 13.00 0.51 -8.47
CA LEU A 323 12.90 -0.94 -8.64
C LEU A 323 11.57 -1.35 -9.28
N GLY A 324 10.49 -0.66 -8.95
CA GLY A 324 9.18 -0.83 -9.59
C GLY A 324 9.22 -0.44 -11.07
N ASP A 325 9.84 0.70 -11.40
CA ASP A 325 9.92 1.22 -12.77
C ASP A 325 10.95 0.47 -13.62
N VAL A 326 12.13 0.18 -13.08
CA VAL A 326 13.16 -0.68 -13.67
C VAL A 326 12.62 -2.09 -13.83
N GLY A 327 11.91 -2.62 -12.84
CA GLY A 327 11.21 -3.91 -12.95
C GLY A 327 10.17 -3.90 -14.06
N ARG A 328 9.40 -2.80 -14.20
CA ARG A 328 8.45 -2.61 -15.31
C ARG A 328 9.18 -2.56 -16.65
N ARG A 329 10.23 -1.75 -16.78
CA ARG A 329 11.04 -1.62 -18.00
C ARG A 329 11.75 -2.92 -18.38
N LEU A 330 12.27 -3.67 -17.41
CA LEU A 330 12.88 -4.98 -17.64
C LEU A 330 11.85 -6.02 -18.06
N ARG A 331 10.66 -6.04 -17.44
CA ARG A 331 9.53 -6.86 -17.90
C ARG A 331 9.15 -6.51 -19.33
N ASN A 332 8.99 -5.22 -19.60
CA ASN A 332 8.68 -4.70 -20.92
C ASN A 332 9.75 -5.11 -21.94
N MET A 333 11.03 -4.93 -21.62
CA MET A 333 12.13 -5.32 -22.49
C MET A 333 12.17 -6.84 -22.72
N ARG A 334 11.91 -7.66 -21.69
CA ARG A 334 11.78 -9.13 -21.82
C ARG A 334 10.63 -9.51 -22.74
N GLU A 335 9.48 -8.83 -22.63
CA GLU A 335 8.35 -9.03 -23.53
C GLU A 335 8.73 -8.66 -24.97
N ARG A 336 9.34 -7.49 -25.19
CA ARG A 336 9.85 -7.03 -26.50
C ARG A 336 10.81 -8.03 -27.13
N LEU A 337 11.78 -8.54 -26.37
CA LEU A 337 12.75 -9.53 -26.83
C LEU A 337 12.11 -10.90 -27.12
N ALA A 338 11.02 -11.23 -26.44
CA ALA A 338 10.20 -12.40 -26.74
C ALA A 338 9.25 -12.18 -27.94
N GLY A 339 9.37 -11.05 -28.66
CA GLY A 339 8.50 -10.67 -29.77
C GLY A 339 7.09 -10.27 -29.34
N ARG A 340 6.87 -10.04 -28.03
CA ARG A 340 5.58 -9.67 -27.45
C ARG A 340 5.52 -8.15 -27.28
N PRO A 341 4.41 -7.50 -27.69
CA PRO A 341 4.27 -6.07 -27.53
C PRO A 341 4.11 -5.71 -26.06
N VAL A 342 4.91 -4.74 -25.62
CA VAL A 342 4.92 -4.19 -24.27
C VAL A 342 3.62 -3.47 -23.99
N ARG A 343 2.93 -3.85 -22.91
CA ARG A 343 1.58 -3.37 -22.61
C ARG A 343 1.49 -2.07 -21.81
N ASP A 344 2.59 -1.55 -21.27
CA ASP A 344 2.55 -0.48 -20.25
C ASP A 344 3.39 0.79 -20.53
N GLU A 345 3.84 1.05 -21.75
CA GLU A 345 4.42 2.38 -22.05
C GLU A 345 3.29 3.41 -22.24
N PRO A 346 3.13 4.43 -21.35
CA PRO A 346 2.45 5.65 -21.77
C PRO A 346 3.24 6.23 -22.95
N PRO A 347 2.58 6.81 -23.97
CA PRO A 347 3.29 7.28 -25.15
C PRO A 347 4.40 8.24 -24.73
N ALA A 348 5.57 8.06 -25.31
CA ALA A 348 6.66 9.01 -25.17
C ALA A 348 6.15 10.36 -25.68
N LEU A 349 6.05 11.35 -24.80
CA LEU A 349 6.03 12.75 -25.20
C LEU A 349 7.40 13.03 -25.82
N GLU A 350 7.47 12.98 -27.14
CA GLU A 350 8.62 13.48 -27.88
C GLU A 350 8.70 15.01 -27.74
N ASP A 351 9.92 15.54 -27.80
CA ASP A 351 10.14 16.96 -28.02
C ASP A 351 9.47 17.35 -29.37
N PRO A 352 8.64 18.41 -29.43
CA PRO A 352 7.54 18.54 -30.39
C PRO A 352 7.93 19.00 -31.82
N ALA A 353 9.13 18.69 -32.30
CA ALA A 353 9.67 19.37 -33.49
C ALA A 353 10.25 18.48 -34.61
N ALA A 354 10.48 17.19 -34.43
CA ALA A 354 11.25 16.44 -35.43
C ALA A 354 10.90 14.95 -35.54
N LEU A 355 9.85 14.62 -36.29
CA LEU A 355 9.79 13.52 -37.28
C LEU A 355 8.33 13.29 -37.68
N GLY A 356 7.99 13.72 -38.88
CA GLY A 356 6.63 13.65 -39.40
C GLY A 356 6.21 12.23 -39.75
N THR A 357 5.26 11.69 -39.00
CA THR A 357 4.35 10.63 -39.46
C THR A 357 3.00 10.77 -38.75
N LYS A 358 1.93 10.81 -39.54
CA LYS A 358 0.54 11.08 -39.11
C LYS A 358 -0.08 9.86 -38.43
N GLU A 359 -0.24 9.89 -37.11
CA GLU A 359 -1.17 9.00 -36.38
C GLU A 359 -1.97 9.83 -35.38
N PHE A 360 -3.30 9.69 -35.39
CA PHE A 360 -4.23 10.49 -34.60
C PHE A 360 -4.22 10.03 -33.12
N GLU A 361 -3.65 10.82 -32.22
CA GLU A 361 -3.84 10.67 -30.77
C GLU A 361 -5.24 11.17 -30.35
N LEU A 362 -6.08 10.26 -29.85
CA LEU A 362 -7.34 10.59 -29.19
C LEU A 362 -7.07 11.06 -27.74
N LEU A 363 -7.32 12.34 -27.51
CA LEU A 363 -7.26 13.03 -26.21
C LEU A 363 -8.12 12.34 -25.14
N ARG A 364 -7.57 12.21 -23.93
CA ARG A 364 -8.30 11.81 -22.71
C ARG A 364 -9.31 12.90 -22.33
N HIS A 365 -10.53 12.81 -22.84
CA HIS A 365 -11.62 13.71 -22.47
C HIS A 365 -12.40 13.20 -21.24
N ARG A 366 -12.86 14.15 -20.40
CA ARG A 366 -13.99 13.99 -19.46
C ARG A 366 -15.22 13.45 -20.22
N PRO A 367 -16.18 12.77 -19.56
CA PRO A 367 -17.47 12.47 -20.18
C PRO A 367 -18.10 13.78 -20.70
N PRO A 368 -18.61 13.81 -21.94
CA PRO A 368 -19.21 15.01 -22.51
C PRO A 368 -20.52 15.36 -21.81
N ASN A 369 -20.95 16.62 -21.95
CA ASN A 369 -22.28 17.04 -21.54
C ASN A 369 -23.36 16.19 -22.25
N PRO A 370 -24.49 15.88 -21.58
CA PRO A 370 -25.58 15.11 -22.17
C PRO A 370 -26.15 15.88 -23.37
N GLY A 371 -25.99 15.32 -24.58
CA GLY A 371 -26.56 15.87 -25.81
C GLY A 371 -25.74 15.69 -27.08
N GLU A 372 -24.42 15.49 -26.99
CA GLU A 372 -23.55 15.28 -28.15
C GLU A 372 -22.92 13.88 -28.13
N PRO A 373 -22.98 13.10 -29.23
CA PRO A 373 -22.30 11.82 -29.32
C PRO A 373 -20.80 12.05 -29.16
N CYS A 374 -20.22 11.45 -28.11
CA CYS A 374 -18.79 11.52 -27.85
C CYS A 374 -18.03 11.07 -29.12
N PRO A 375 -16.99 11.79 -29.58
CA PRO A 375 -16.23 11.41 -30.78
C PRO A 375 -15.60 10.01 -30.71
N SER A 376 -15.55 9.42 -29.52
CA SER A 376 -15.10 8.05 -29.26
C SER A 376 -16.23 7.00 -29.22
N CYS A 377 -17.46 7.30 -29.63
CA CYS A 377 -18.56 6.33 -29.68
C CYS A 377 -18.88 5.95 -31.14
N LEU A 378 -18.96 4.65 -31.43
CA LEU A 378 -19.38 4.15 -32.74
C LEU A 378 -20.75 3.48 -32.63
N SER A 379 -21.59 3.68 -33.64
CA SER A 379 -22.86 2.95 -33.72
C SER A 379 -22.59 1.46 -33.88
N LEU A 380 -23.47 0.62 -33.34
CA LEU A 380 -23.33 -0.83 -33.41
C LEU A 380 -23.12 -1.36 -34.85
N PRO A 381 -23.84 -0.87 -35.89
CA PRO A 381 -23.57 -1.28 -37.28
C PRO A 381 -22.18 -0.88 -37.78
N SER A 382 -21.66 0.27 -37.34
CA SER A 382 -20.31 0.71 -37.71
C SER A 382 -19.24 -0.19 -37.08
N VAL A 383 -19.44 -0.59 -35.83
CA VAL A 383 -18.58 -1.57 -35.14
C VAL A 383 -18.60 -2.90 -35.89
N GLU A 384 -19.78 -3.41 -36.26
CA GLU A 384 -19.87 -4.64 -37.04
C GLU A 384 -19.12 -4.55 -38.38
N GLN A 385 -19.30 -3.45 -39.11
CA GLN A 385 -18.65 -3.25 -40.39
C GLN A 385 -17.13 -3.21 -40.24
N LEU A 386 -16.62 -2.53 -39.21
CA LEU A 386 -15.19 -2.47 -38.92
C LEU A 386 -14.63 -3.85 -38.55
N LEU A 387 -15.31 -4.59 -37.67
CA LEU A 387 -14.89 -5.95 -37.27
C LEU A 387 -14.94 -6.92 -38.47
N LYS A 388 -15.93 -6.82 -39.35
CA LYS A 388 -16.00 -7.59 -40.61
C LYS A 388 -14.86 -7.22 -41.57
N GLY A 389 -14.41 -5.96 -41.53
CA GLY A 389 -13.22 -5.49 -42.23
C GLY A 389 -11.90 -5.93 -41.60
N GLY A 390 -11.93 -6.74 -40.53
CA GLY A 390 -10.75 -7.24 -39.84
C GLY A 390 -10.21 -6.30 -38.75
N ALA A 391 -10.85 -5.17 -38.49
CA ALA A 391 -10.45 -4.28 -37.41
C ALA A 391 -10.63 -4.94 -36.04
N ARG A 392 -9.88 -4.48 -35.04
CA ARG A 392 -10.08 -4.81 -33.63
C ARG A 392 -10.46 -3.56 -32.87
N ILE A 393 -11.46 -3.69 -32.01
CA ILE A 393 -12.02 -2.55 -31.28
C ILE A 393 -11.90 -2.81 -29.80
N TRP A 394 -11.16 -1.97 -29.08
CA TRP A 394 -11.12 -2.02 -27.64
C TRP A 394 -12.17 -1.09 -27.04
N THR A 395 -12.98 -1.64 -26.14
CA THR A 395 -14.08 -0.96 -25.45
C THR A 395 -14.03 -1.27 -23.95
N HIS A 396 -14.62 -0.40 -23.13
CA HIS A 396 -14.88 -0.72 -21.73
C HIS A 396 -16.25 -1.37 -21.56
N CYS A 397 -16.34 -2.37 -20.69
CA CYS A 397 -17.58 -3.04 -20.36
C CYS A 397 -18.47 -2.14 -19.47
N PRO A 398 -19.63 -1.66 -19.97
CA PRO A 398 -20.49 -0.74 -19.22
C PRO A 398 -21.30 -1.42 -18.09
N SER A 399 -21.49 -2.73 -18.19
CA SER A 399 -22.17 -3.59 -17.20
C SER A 399 -21.28 -4.78 -16.82
N SER A 400 -21.62 -5.45 -15.72
CA SER A 400 -20.99 -6.73 -15.40
C SER A 400 -21.66 -7.85 -16.20
N VAL A 401 -20.86 -8.72 -16.82
CA VAL A 401 -21.35 -9.85 -17.62
C VAL A 401 -20.89 -11.14 -16.98
N ASN A 402 -21.84 -11.99 -16.58
CA ASN A 402 -21.57 -13.32 -16.04
C ASN A 402 -21.88 -14.38 -17.12
N GLY A 403 -20.85 -14.78 -17.87
CA GLY A 403 -20.92 -15.77 -18.95
C GLY A 403 -20.39 -17.16 -18.53
N GLY A 404 -20.82 -17.67 -17.38
CA GLY A 404 -20.38 -18.98 -16.86
C GLY A 404 -18.91 -18.99 -16.43
N LEU A 405 -18.00 -19.38 -17.32
CA LEU A 405 -16.55 -19.45 -17.07
C LEU A 405 -15.83 -18.10 -17.22
N PHE A 406 -16.56 -17.06 -17.65
CA PHE A 406 -16.01 -15.73 -17.90
C PHE A 406 -16.85 -14.68 -17.18
N GLN A 407 -16.21 -13.91 -16.32
CA GLN A 407 -16.82 -12.80 -15.59
C GLN A 407 -16.14 -11.51 -16.02
N LEU A 408 -16.91 -10.61 -16.64
CA LEU A 408 -16.49 -9.23 -16.88
C LEU A 408 -17.07 -8.35 -15.80
N ASN A 409 -16.21 -7.57 -15.16
CA ASN A 409 -16.61 -6.52 -14.26
C ASN A 409 -16.83 -5.21 -15.03
N ARG A 410 -17.66 -4.34 -14.45
CA ARG A 410 -17.81 -2.97 -14.95
C ARG A 410 -16.42 -2.31 -15.04
N GLN A 411 -16.16 -1.62 -16.16
CA GLN A 411 -14.89 -0.97 -16.51
C GLN A 411 -13.77 -1.89 -17.03
N ASP A 412 -13.96 -3.21 -17.07
CA ASP A 412 -12.99 -4.10 -17.72
C ASP A 412 -12.80 -3.72 -19.19
N PHE A 413 -11.56 -3.79 -19.66
CA PHE A 413 -11.20 -3.45 -21.03
C PHE A 413 -11.24 -4.71 -21.91
N VAL A 414 -12.05 -4.66 -22.96
CA VAL A 414 -12.42 -5.80 -23.79
C VAL A 414 -12.08 -5.49 -25.25
N CYS A 415 -11.33 -6.39 -25.89
CA CYS A 415 -11.05 -6.33 -27.32
C CYS A 415 -12.10 -7.13 -28.08
N LEU A 416 -12.85 -6.46 -28.96
CA LEU A 416 -13.76 -7.07 -29.91
C LEU A 416 -12.96 -7.43 -31.16
N VAL A 417 -13.09 -8.66 -31.62
CA VAL A 417 -12.30 -9.22 -32.73
C VAL A 417 -13.18 -9.61 -33.90
N ALA A 418 -14.35 -10.17 -33.62
CA ALA A 418 -15.32 -10.54 -34.65
C ALA A 418 -16.74 -10.43 -34.11
N THR A 419 -17.70 -10.46 -35.04
CA THR A 419 -19.13 -10.53 -34.72
C THR A 419 -19.70 -11.85 -35.21
N SER A 420 -20.56 -12.46 -34.41
CA SER A 420 -21.38 -13.61 -34.80
C SER A 420 -22.85 -13.30 -34.51
N VAL A 421 -23.75 -13.75 -35.38
CA VAL A 421 -25.19 -13.65 -35.17
C VAL A 421 -25.72 -15.05 -34.93
N ARG A 422 -26.46 -15.26 -33.85
CA ARG A 422 -27.10 -16.55 -33.54
C ARG A 422 -28.40 -16.73 -34.33
N GLU A 423 -28.95 -17.94 -34.33
CA GLU A 423 -30.20 -18.29 -35.04
C GLU A 423 -31.40 -17.43 -34.61
N ASP A 424 -31.40 -16.95 -33.36
CA ASP A 424 -32.40 -16.04 -32.79
C ASP A 424 -32.21 -14.58 -33.22
N GLY A 425 -31.23 -14.28 -34.06
CA GLY A 425 -30.86 -12.93 -34.51
C GLY A 425 -30.07 -12.13 -33.47
N SER A 426 -29.70 -12.72 -32.33
CA SER A 426 -28.91 -12.04 -31.31
C SER A 426 -27.46 -11.86 -31.78
N LEU A 427 -26.96 -10.63 -31.68
CA LEU A 427 -25.57 -10.30 -31.98
C LEU A 427 -24.67 -10.66 -30.79
N PHE A 428 -23.58 -11.36 -31.07
CA PHE A 428 -22.50 -11.65 -30.14
C PHE A 428 -21.18 -11.12 -30.69
N PHE A 429 -20.34 -10.63 -29.79
CA PHE A 429 -18.97 -10.27 -30.08
C PHE A 429 -18.04 -11.38 -29.61
N GLN A 430 -17.20 -11.86 -30.52
CA GLN A 430 -16.02 -12.61 -30.13
C GLN A 430 -14.99 -11.65 -29.58
N ALA A 431 -14.68 -11.82 -28.30
CA ALA A 431 -13.89 -10.85 -27.58
C ALA A 431 -13.01 -11.51 -26.54
N HIS A 432 -11.96 -10.79 -26.14
CA HIS A 432 -11.07 -11.23 -25.07
C HIS A 432 -10.68 -10.02 -24.21
N THR A 433 -10.30 -10.26 -22.95
CA THR A 433 -9.78 -9.17 -22.11
C THR A 433 -8.30 -8.95 -22.37
N SER A 434 -7.75 -7.87 -21.81
CA SER A 434 -6.30 -7.70 -21.77
C SER A 434 -5.63 -8.88 -21.04
N THR A 435 -6.21 -9.37 -19.93
CA THR A 435 -5.61 -10.41 -19.08
C THR A 435 -5.88 -11.84 -19.55
N ASN A 436 -6.95 -12.09 -20.31
CA ASN A 436 -7.34 -13.41 -20.79
C ASN A 436 -7.62 -13.36 -22.30
N GLN A 437 -6.69 -13.90 -23.09
CA GLN A 437 -6.74 -13.90 -24.56
C GLN A 437 -7.66 -14.99 -25.14
N ARG A 438 -8.29 -15.82 -24.31
CA ARG A 438 -9.30 -16.76 -24.79
C ARG A 438 -10.48 -15.97 -25.34
N LEU A 439 -10.81 -16.20 -26.60
CA LEU A 439 -12.02 -15.63 -27.20
C LEU A 439 -13.26 -16.19 -26.51
N VAL A 440 -14.14 -15.27 -26.12
CA VAL A 440 -15.42 -15.54 -25.49
C VAL A 440 -16.48 -14.77 -26.27
N ASP A 441 -17.62 -15.42 -26.49
CA ASP A 441 -18.79 -14.76 -27.08
C ASP A 441 -19.49 -13.92 -26.01
N ILE A 442 -19.47 -12.60 -26.16
CA ILE A 442 -20.16 -11.65 -25.29
C ILE A 442 -21.43 -11.17 -26.00
N PRO A 443 -22.60 -11.17 -25.35
CA PRO A 443 -23.81 -10.58 -25.91
C PRO A 443 -23.58 -9.10 -26.28
N GLY A 444 -23.98 -8.70 -27.49
CA GLY A 444 -23.75 -7.34 -27.98
C GLY A 444 -24.36 -6.27 -27.08
N ASP A 445 -25.55 -6.54 -26.56
CA ASP A 445 -26.28 -5.65 -25.66
C ASP A 445 -25.51 -5.30 -24.38
N SER A 446 -24.70 -6.23 -23.87
CA SER A 446 -23.94 -6.05 -22.65
C SER A 446 -22.76 -5.09 -22.80
N LEU A 447 -22.29 -4.90 -24.03
CA LEU A 447 -21.18 -3.98 -24.36
C LEU A 447 -21.66 -2.63 -24.89
N CYS A 448 -22.97 -2.48 -25.11
CA CYS A 448 -23.56 -1.27 -25.66
C CYS A 448 -23.97 -0.27 -24.56
N LEU A 449 -23.67 1.00 -24.82
CA LEU A 449 -24.38 2.14 -24.27
C LEU A 449 -25.56 2.46 -25.18
N TRP A 450 -26.75 2.57 -24.60
CA TRP A 450 -27.98 2.83 -25.32
C TRP A 450 -28.35 4.29 -25.16
N MET A 451 -28.39 5.05 -26.25
CA MET A 451 -28.75 6.46 -26.22
C MET A 451 -30.18 6.64 -26.69
N ALA A 452 -30.98 7.39 -25.93
CA ALA A 452 -32.34 7.71 -26.33
C ALA A 452 -32.36 8.73 -27.47
N THR A 453 -32.98 8.37 -28.59
CA THR A 453 -33.12 9.26 -29.75
C THR A 453 -34.40 10.08 -29.71
N GLN A 454 -35.37 9.67 -28.89
CA GLN A 454 -36.67 10.32 -28.73
C GLN A 454 -37.12 10.13 -27.28
N ASP A 455 -37.97 11.03 -26.81
CA ASP A 455 -38.58 10.90 -25.49
C ASP A 455 -39.48 9.66 -25.42
N PHE A 456 -39.32 8.90 -24.34
CA PHE A 456 -40.17 7.78 -23.99
C PHE A 456 -40.88 8.08 -22.68
N ASP A 457 -42.14 8.49 -22.79
CA ASP A 457 -43.05 8.72 -21.66
C ASP A 457 -44.18 7.67 -21.68
N PRO A 458 -44.11 6.61 -20.84
CA PRO A 458 -45.10 5.55 -20.85
C PRO A 458 -46.47 6.09 -20.41
N PRO A 459 -47.56 5.82 -21.17
CA PRO A 459 -48.86 6.40 -20.88
C PRO A 459 -49.39 5.99 -19.50
N MET A 460 -49.92 6.96 -18.73
CA MET A 460 -50.41 6.78 -17.35
C MET A 460 -51.44 5.64 -17.15
N LYS A 461 -52.05 5.13 -18.22
CA LYS A 461 -53.04 4.04 -18.17
C LYS A 461 -52.45 2.67 -17.84
N TRP A 462 -51.12 2.52 -17.82
CA TRP A 462 -50.45 1.26 -17.50
C TRP A 462 -50.37 1.08 -15.98
N ARG A 463 -51.08 0.09 -15.43
CA ARG A 463 -51.30 -0.09 -13.98
C ARG A 463 -50.04 -0.26 -13.12
N ASN A 464 -48.88 -0.54 -13.75
CA ASN A 464 -47.59 -0.72 -13.07
C ASN A 464 -46.53 0.26 -13.60
N LEU A 465 -46.77 1.58 -13.52
CA LEU A 465 -45.81 2.60 -13.99
C LEU A 465 -44.40 2.45 -13.41
N ARG A 466 -44.26 1.88 -12.21
CA ARG A 466 -42.96 1.61 -11.57
C ARG A 466 -42.10 0.59 -12.30
N GLN A 467 -42.66 -0.14 -13.27
CA GLN A 467 -41.92 -1.09 -14.10
C GLN A 467 -41.33 -0.45 -15.36
N PHE A 468 -41.77 0.75 -15.75
CA PHE A 468 -41.27 1.45 -16.93
C PHE A 468 -40.31 2.55 -16.53
N LEU A 469 -39.24 2.70 -17.29
CA LEU A 469 -38.28 3.78 -17.11
C LEU A 469 -38.62 4.88 -18.10
N GLN A 470 -39.03 6.06 -17.61
CA GLN A 470 -39.16 7.24 -18.46
C GLN A 470 -37.76 7.65 -18.93
N VAL A 471 -37.62 7.98 -20.21
CA VAL A 471 -36.31 8.34 -20.80
C VAL A 471 -36.47 9.57 -21.65
N TRP A 472 -35.54 10.49 -21.55
CA TRP A 472 -35.50 11.71 -22.35
C TRP A 472 -34.46 11.60 -23.46
N GLN A 473 -34.70 12.28 -24.59
CA GLN A 473 -33.76 12.34 -25.69
C GLN A 473 -32.35 12.76 -25.20
N GLY A 474 -31.33 12.01 -25.61
CA GLY A 474 -29.93 12.21 -25.21
C GLY A 474 -29.49 11.46 -23.95
N GLU A 475 -30.41 10.89 -23.16
CA GLU A 475 -30.04 10.09 -22.00
C GLU A 475 -29.30 8.80 -22.41
N SER A 476 -28.26 8.45 -21.65
CA SER A 476 -27.47 7.23 -21.82
C SER A 476 -27.86 6.16 -20.78
N LEU A 477 -28.15 4.97 -21.30
CA LEU A 477 -28.64 3.82 -20.57
C LEU A 477 -27.71 2.62 -20.77
N VAL A 478 -27.74 1.69 -19.83
CA VAL A 478 -27.09 0.39 -19.94
C VAL A 478 -28.13 -0.70 -19.82
N MET A 479 -28.11 -1.66 -20.74
CA MET A 479 -29.04 -2.80 -20.71
C MET A 479 -28.60 -3.79 -19.62
N ILE A 480 -29.54 -4.14 -18.74
CA ILE A 480 -29.36 -5.19 -17.74
C ILE A 480 -29.79 -6.53 -18.34
N GLU A 481 -30.97 -6.55 -18.97
CA GLU A 481 -31.58 -7.77 -19.49
C GLU A 481 -32.50 -7.45 -20.66
N ARG A 482 -32.39 -8.22 -21.76
CA ARG A 482 -33.35 -8.16 -22.87
C ARG A 482 -34.56 -9.03 -22.54
N HIS A 483 -35.76 -8.50 -22.74
CA HIS A 483 -36.97 -9.21 -22.35
C HIS A 483 -37.48 -10.10 -23.49
N ASN A 484 -37.10 -11.39 -23.48
CA ASN A 484 -37.40 -12.35 -24.56
C ASN A 484 -38.89 -12.53 -24.90
N LYS A 485 -39.81 -12.17 -24.00
CA LYS A 485 -41.26 -12.31 -24.25
C LYS A 485 -41.85 -11.10 -24.96
N TRP A 486 -41.19 -9.95 -24.90
CA TRP A 486 -41.67 -8.67 -25.44
C TRP A 486 -40.62 -8.14 -26.42
N ASP A 487 -40.71 -8.61 -27.66
CA ASP A 487 -39.79 -8.17 -28.72
C ASP A 487 -39.72 -6.65 -28.79
N GLY A 488 -38.48 -6.13 -28.79
CA GLY A 488 -38.22 -4.71 -28.78
C GLY A 488 -38.32 -4.03 -27.40
N TRP A 489 -38.25 -4.78 -26.29
CA TRP A 489 -38.16 -4.22 -24.93
C TRP A 489 -36.92 -4.71 -24.17
N GLY A 490 -36.34 -3.84 -23.35
CA GLY A 490 -35.22 -4.17 -22.47
C GLY A 490 -35.36 -3.52 -21.10
N ASN A 491 -34.84 -4.19 -20.09
CA ASN A 491 -34.68 -3.66 -18.74
C ASN A 491 -33.38 -2.85 -18.67
N MET A 492 -33.50 -1.56 -18.41
CA MET A 492 -32.43 -0.56 -18.57
C MET A 492 -32.12 0.14 -17.25
N ARG A 493 -30.90 0.66 -17.14
CA ARG A 493 -30.45 1.51 -16.02
C ARG A 493 -29.79 2.78 -16.52
N ARG A 494 -30.13 3.93 -15.94
CA ARG A 494 -29.45 5.22 -16.19
C ARG A 494 -28.00 5.21 -15.68
N LEU A 495 -27.08 5.75 -16.47
CA LEU A 495 -25.65 5.75 -16.13
C LEU A 495 -25.28 6.83 -15.10
N GLU A 496 -25.96 7.99 -15.12
CA GLU A 496 -25.56 9.21 -14.39
C GLU A 496 -26.21 9.41 -13.01
N GLN A 497 -27.26 8.64 -12.68
CA GLN A 497 -27.96 8.79 -11.40
C GLN A 497 -27.53 7.71 -10.40
N GLU A 498 -26.77 8.10 -9.37
CA GLU A 498 -26.51 7.28 -8.19
C GLU A 498 -27.83 7.05 -7.44
N GLY A 499 -28.53 5.96 -7.77
CA GLY A 499 -29.84 5.66 -7.19
C GLY A 499 -30.75 4.81 -8.08
N SER A 500 -30.22 3.72 -8.65
CA SER A 500 -30.95 2.55 -9.19
C SER A 500 -32.30 2.79 -9.89
N CYS A 501 -32.46 3.81 -10.74
CA CYS A 501 -33.61 3.88 -11.62
C CYS A 501 -33.45 2.80 -12.70
N VAL A 502 -34.09 1.66 -12.46
CA VAL A 502 -34.14 0.50 -13.35
C VAL A 502 -35.58 0.32 -13.81
N GLY A 503 -35.78 0.10 -15.11
CA GLY A 503 -37.10 -0.18 -15.65
C GLY A 503 -37.10 -0.51 -17.14
N LEU A 504 -38.25 -0.92 -17.63
CA LEU A 504 -38.49 -1.32 -19.01
C LEU A 504 -38.58 -0.11 -19.93
N VAL A 505 -37.87 -0.20 -21.05
CA VAL A 505 -37.87 0.78 -22.14
C VAL A 505 -38.04 0.04 -23.47
N ALA A 506 -38.84 0.59 -24.38
CA ALA A 506 -38.94 0.05 -25.72
C ALA A 506 -37.68 0.45 -26.53
N LEU A 507 -36.97 -0.56 -27.05
CA LEU A 507 -35.70 -0.41 -27.78
C LEU A 507 -35.83 0.43 -29.05
N LYS A 508 -37.04 0.56 -29.62
CA LYS A 508 -37.28 1.45 -30.78
C LYS A 508 -36.99 2.93 -30.51
N TYR A 509 -36.94 3.35 -29.24
CA TYR A 509 -36.58 4.72 -28.84
C TYR A 509 -35.08 4.89 -28.56
N LEU A 510 -34.30 3.81 -28.66
CA LEU A 510 -32.90 3.76 -28.27
C LEU A 510 -32.04 3.34 -29.46
N VAL A 511 -30.82 3.87 -29.54
CA VAL A 511 -29.80 3.42 -30.49
C VAL A 511 -28.59 2.91 -29.71
N PRO A 512 -28.09 1.70 -30.01
CA PRO A 512 -26.91 1.15 -29.36
C PRO A 512 -25.62 1.72 -29.95
N TYR A 513 -24.72 2.10 -29.04
CA TYR A 513 -23.37 2.57 -29.34
C TYR A 513 -22.37 1.78 -28.51
N VAL A 514 -21.17 1.60 -29.04
CA VAL A 514 -20.03 1.02 -28.33
C VAL A 514 -19.02 2.13 -28.08
N TRP A 515 -18.54 2.23 -26.84
CA TRP A 515 -17.50 3.19 -26.52
C TRP A 515 -16.13 2.65 -26.97
N VAL A 516 -15.51 3.32 -27.92
CA VAL A 516 -14.23 2.91 -28.51
C VAL A 516 -13.09 3.60 -27.77
N GLY A 517 -12.39 2.85 -26.92
CA GLY A 517 -11.16 3.30 -26.29
C GLY A 517 -9.96 3.24 -27.24
N ARG A 518 -9.93 2.26 -28.17
CA ARG A 518 -8.90 2.12 -29.20
C ARG A 518 -9.44 1.36 -30.41
N LEU A 519 -9.11 1.83 -31.62
CA LEU A 519 -9.41 1.16 -32.89
C LEU A 519 -8.10 0.72 -33.55
N GLU A 520 -7.98 -0.56 -33.90
CA GLU A 520 -6.85 -1.13 -34.63
C GLU A 520 -7.38 -1.60 -35.99
N VAL A 521 -6.97 -0.96 -37.08
CA VAL A 521 -7.36 -1.37 -38.44
C VAL A 521 -6.28 -2.35 -38.96
N ALA A 522 -6.72 -3.46 -39.55
CA ALA A 522 -5.84 -4.53 -40.05
C ALA A 522 -5.01 -4.12 -41.27
#